data_AF-A0A1H0EI40-F1
#
_entry.id   AF-A0A1H0EI40-F1
#
_cell.length_a   1.000
_cell.length_b   1.000
_cell.length_c   1.000
_cell.angle_alpha   90.00
_cell.angle_beta   90.00
_cell.angle_gamma   90.00
#
_symmetry.space_group_name_H-M   'P 1'
#
loop_
_entity.id
_entity.type
_entity.pdbx_description
1 polymer ?
#
loop_
_entity_poly.entity_id
_entity_poly.type
_entity_poly.pdbx_seq_one_letter_code
_entity_poly.pdbx_strand_id
1 'polypeptide(L)' 'MESRIEVSWTCRPCEVAGQDAEVDAGDGPTCWNCGGPVVVTARPTVRTGSGPDTR' A
#
# COMPACT_ATOMS: atom_id res chain seq x y z
N MET A 1 13.51 15.81 -2.30
CA MET A 1 12.54 14.83 -2.84
C MET A 1 12.51 13.69 -1.86
N GLU A 2 11.40 13.54 -1.15
CA GLU A 2 11.26 12.45 -0.19
C GLU A 2 10.81 11.19 -0.93
N SER A 3 11.14 10.03 -0.39
CA SER A 3 10.70 8.75 -0.93
C SER A 3 10.21 7.88 0.21
N ARG A 4 9.09 7.19 -0.01
CA ARG A 4 8.56 6.19 0.91
C ARG A 4 8.44 4.85 0.21
N ILE A 5 8.50 3.77 0.98
CA ILE A 5 8.14 2.46 0.46
C ILE A 5 6.65 2.25 0.72
N GLU A 6 5.94 1.81 -0.31
CA GLU A 6 4.56 1.38 -0.21
C GLU A 6 4.49 -0.14 -0.37
N VAL A 7 3.42 -0.73 0.15
CA VAL A 7 3.16 -2.17 0.08
C VAL A 7 1.86 -2.35 -0.68
N SER A 8 1.94 -2.86 -1.90
CA SER A 8 0.76 -3.23 -2.69
C SER A 8 0.36 -4.67 -2.39
N TRP A 9 -0.94 -4.91 -2.26
CA TRP A 9 -1.47 -6.21 -1.90
C TRP A 9 -2.81 -6.54 -2.55
N THR A 10 -3.19 -7.81 -2.51
CA THR A 10 -4.51 -8.30 -2.95
C THR A 10 -5.16 -9.19 -1.89
N CYS A 11 -6.48 -9.08 -1.76
CA CYS A 11 -7.30 -9.95 -0.91
C CYS A 11 -8.14 -10.86 -1.81
N ARG A 12 -7.84 -12.16 -1.82
CA ARG A 12 -8.56 -13.14 -2.64
C ARG A 12 -10.03 -13.33 -2.24
N PRO A 13 -10.40 -13.41 -0.95
CA PRO A 13 -11.80 -13.54 -0.55
C PRO A 13 -12.68 -12.35 -0.95
N CYS A 14 -12.12 -11.14 -0.92
CA CYS A 14 -12.87 -9.92 -1.22
C CYS A 14 -12.70 -9.43 -2.66
N GLU A 15 -11.76 -10.00 -3.42
CA GLU A 15 -11.40 -9.60 -4.78
C GLU A 15 -11.02 -8.11 -4.91
N VAL A 16 -10.42 -7.55 -3.86
CA VAL A 16 -9.93 -6.16 -3.82
C VAL A 16 -8.42 -6.10 -3.74
N ALA A 17 -7.86 -4.98 -4.21
CA ALA A 17 -6.47 -4.61 -4.02
C ALA A 17 -6.37 -3.38 -3.10
N GLY A 18 -5.20 -3.20 -2.51
CA GLY A 18 -4.92 -2.06 -1.66
C GLY A 18 -3.44 -1.74 -1.58
N GLN A 19 -3.15 -0.63 -0.93
CA GLN A 19 -1.80 -0.09 -0.81
C GLN A 19 -1.64 0.58 0.55
N ASP A 20 -0.61 0.19 1.29
CA ASP A 20 -0.29 0.74 2.61
C ASP A 20 1.12 1.34 2.61
N ALA A 21 1.38 2.30 3.49
CA ALA A 21 2.76 2.75 3.73
C ALA A 21 3.52 1.67 4.52
N GLU A 22 4.79 1.43 4.19
CA GLU A 22 5.59 0.40 4.89
C GLU A 22 5.71 0.66 6.40
N VAL A 23 5.66 1.93 6.82
CA VAL A 23 5.71 2.32 8.25
C VAL A 23 4.50 1.83 9.06
N ASP A 24 3.35 1.62 8.41
CA ASP A 24 2.13 1.12 9.05
C ASP A 24 2.04 -0.42 9.01
N ALA A 25 2.93 -1.08 8.26
CA ALA A 25 2.91 -2.52 8.01
C ALA A 25 3.76 -3.34 9.02
N GLY A 26 3.91 -2.88 10.26
CA GLY A 26 4.67 -3.58 11.31
C GLY A 26 4.21 -5.02 11.56
N ASP A 27 2.90 -5.26 11.51
CA ASP A 27 2.26 -6.59 11.56
C ASP A 27 1.93 -7.17 10.16
N GLY A 28 2.33 -6.46 9.09
CA GLY A 28 1.92 -6.73 7.71
C GLY A 28 0.55 -6.15 7.36
N PRO A 29 0.28 -5.87 6.06
CA PRO A 29 -0.99 -5.31 5.63
C PRO A 29 -2.15 -6.28 5.89
N THR A 30 -3.34 -5.73 6.15
CA THR A 30 -4.59 -6.50 6.27
C THR A 30 -5.64 -5.89 5.35
N CYS A 31 -6.61 -6.72 4.94
CA CYS A 31 -7.65 -6.25 4.04
C CYS A 31 -8.54 -5.25 4.77
N TRP A 32 -8.63 -4.02 4.28
CA TRP A 32 -9.51 -2.99 4.84
C TRP A 32 -10.99 -3.38 4.85
N ASN A 33 -11.41 -4.32 3.99
CA ASN A 33 -12.80 -4.75 3.88
C ASN A 33 -13.18 -5.85 4.88
N CYS A 34 -12.29 -6.83 5.13
CA CYS A 34 -12.62 -8.00 5.95
C CYS A 34 -11.68 -8.22 7.14
N GLY A 35 -10.64 -7.40 7.29
CA GLY A 35 -9.58 -7.58 8.30
C GLY A 35 -8.71 -8.84 8.09
N GLY A 36 -8.95 -9.59 7.02
CA GLY A 36 -8.27 -10.85 6.74
C GLY A 36 -6.86 -10.68 6.14
N PRO A 37 -6.11 -11.79 6.03
CA PRO A 37 -4.78 -11.77 5.45
C PRO A 37 -4.82 -11.40 3.96
N VAL A 38 -3.75 -10.76 3.51
CA VAL A 38 -3.57 -10.34 2.10
C VAL A 38 -2.28 -10.90 1.53
N VAL A 39 -2.19 -10.95 0.21
CA VAL A 39 -0.96 -11.32 -0.51
C VAL A 39 -0.28 -10.04 -0.97
N VAL A 40 0.93 -9.78 -0.48
CA VAL A 40 1.77 -8.68 -0.97
C VAL A 40 2.22 -9.00 -2.40
N THR A 41 1.96 -8.08 -3.32
CA THR A 41 2.29 -8.24 -4.74
C THR A 41 3.45 -7.35 -5.18
N ALA A 42 3.69 -6.23 -4.51
CA ALA A 42 4.82 -5.35 -4.79
C ALA A 42 5.20 -4.49 -3.58
N ARG A 43 6.47 -4.03 -3.54
CA ARG A 43 6.98 -3.05 -2.59
C ARG A 43 7.70 -1.89 -3.30
N PRO A 44 6.97 -1.03 -4.02
CA PRO A 44 7.60 0.06 -4.77
C PRO A 44 8.14 1.15 -3.84
N THR A 45 9.29 1.70 -4.22
CA THR A 45 9.75 2.98 -3.68
C THR A 45 9.07 4.11 -4.47
N VAL A 46 8.22 4.88 -3.79
CA VAL A 46 7.45 5.97 -4.39
C VAL A 46 8.08 7.28 -3.98
N ARG A 47 8.34 8.15 -4.96
CA ARG A 47 8.89 9.49 -4.68
C ARG A 47 7.74 10.45 -4.37
N THR A 48 7.67 10.94 -3.14
CA THR A 48 6.73 11.98 -2.73
C THR A 48 7.34 13.34 -3.05
N GLY A 49 6.98 13.88 -4.22
CA GLY A 49 7.25 15.27 -4.55
C GLY A 49 6.18 16.16 -3.94
N SER A 50 6.54 17.06 -3.02
CA SER A 50 5.70 18.22 -2.72
C SER A 50 5.69 19.14 -3.94
N GLY A 51 4.65 19.03 -4.75
CA GLY A 51 4.38 19.95 -5.85
C GLY A 51 2.91 19.80 -6.25
N PRO A 52 2.13 20.90 -6.31
CA PRO A 52 0.75 20.81 -6.73
C PRO A 52 0.72 20.30 -8.18
N ASP A 53 0.02 19.20 -8.41
CA ASP A 53 -0.43 18.81 -9.74
C ASP A 53 -1.38 19.92 -10.21
N THR A 54 -0.82 20.91 -10.89
CA THR A 54 -1.57 21.96 -11.58
C THR A 54 -1.74 21.45 -13.00
N ARG A 55 -2.87 20.80 -13.24
CA ARG A 55 -3.35 20.50 -14.59
C ARG A 55 -4.63 21.26 -14.89
#